data_AF-A0A494W106-F1
#
_entry.id   AF-A0A494W106-F1
#
_cell.length_a   1.000
_cell.length_b   1.000
_cell.length_c   1.000
_cell.angle_alpha   90.00
_cell.angle_beta   90.00
_cell.angle_gamma   90.00
#
_symmetry.space_group_name_H-M   'P 1'
#
loop_
_entity.id
_entity.type
_entity.pdbx_description
1 polymer ?
#
loop_
_entity_poly.entity_id
_entity_poly.type
_entity_poly.pdbx_seq_one_letter_code
_entity_poly.pdbx_strand_id
1 'polypeptide(L)'
;MIKKHEILHTLLYDGTEEGMLDKTFSLPYNQVKYDDFADNNFEELANVAGAEDFKSITETAGFETDGGFLNLYQGSDRLRLYYAKKDNMIYVFAFGEFQPMRYKIYLEGVWELEG
;
A
#
# COMPACT_ATOMS: atom_id res chain seq x y z
N MET A 1 11.12 14.77 1.60
CA MET A 1 10.34 15.11 2.80
C MET A 1 8.86 15.01 2.47
N ILE A 2 8.06 14.44 3.36
CA ILE A 2 6.61 14.32 3.18
C ILE A 2 5.94 15.67 3.44
N LYS A 3 5.11 16.11 2.50
CA LYS A 3 4.38 17.38 2.57
C LYS A 3 2.98 17.24 3.17
N LYS A 4 2.28 16.15 2.83
CA LYS A 4 0.91 15.86 3.28
C LYS A 4 0.69 14.36 3.36
N HIS A 5 -0.19 13.93 4.26
CA HIS A 5 -0.67 12.55 4.31
C HIS A 5 -2.16 12.44 4.67
N GLU A 6 -2.75 11.30 4.33
CA GLU A 6 -4.09 10.87 4.73
C GLU A 6 -4.08 9.37 5.03
N ILE A 7 -4.46 8.98 6.25
CA ILE A 7 -4.55 7.57 6.68
C ILE A 7 -6.03 7.18 6.63
N LEU A 8 -6.34 6.09 5.92
CA LEU A 8 -7.71 5.79 5.50
C LEU A 8 -8.20 4.40 5.90
N HIS A 9 -7.32 3.40 6.00
CA HIS A 9 -7.65 1.99 6.26
C HIS A 9 -8.94 1.52 5.54
N THR A 10 -9.09 1.89 4.26
CA THR A 10 -10.35 1.76 3.53
C THR A 10 -10.34 0.51 2.68
N LEU A 11 -11.32 -0.38 2.87
CA LEU A 11 -11.52 -1.55 2.01
C LEU A 11 -11.94 -1.10 0.60
N LEU A 12 -11.10 -1.37 -0.39
CA LEU A 12 -11.35 -1.06 -1.80
C LEU A 12 -11.94 -2.24 -2.57
N TYR A 13 -11.58 -3.46 -2.16
CA TYR A 13 -12.00 -4.69 -2.84
C TYR A 13 -12.11 -5.85 -1.85
N ASP A 14 -13.13 -6.68 -2.05
CA ASP A 14 -13.31 -7.96 -1.37
C ASP A 14 -14.01 -8.93 -2.35
N GLY A 15 -13.30 -9.93 -2.86
CA GLY A 15 -13.81 -10.80 -3.91
C GLY A 15 -12.80 -11.84 -4.39
N THR A 16 -12.94 -12.30 -5.63
CA THR A 16 -12.06 -13.32 -6.23
C THR A 16 -10.78 -12.72 -6.81
N GLU A 17 -9.78 -13.55 -7.05
CA GLU A 17 -8.56 -13.15 -7.76
C GLU A 17 -8.89 -12.57 -9.15
N GLU A 18 -9.68 -13.30 -9.95
CA GLU A 18 -10.06 -12.85 -11.29
C GLU A 18 -10.74 -11.47 -11.29
N GLY A 19 -11.62 -11.23 -10.32
CA GLY A 19 -12.32 -9.96 -10.21
C GLY A 19 -11.44 -8.80 -9.75
N MET A 20 -10.27 -9.10 -9.21
CA MET A 20 -9.29 -8.12 -8.72
C MET A 20 -8.34 -7.66 -9.83
N LEU A 21 -7.89 -8.57 -10.70
CA LEU A 21 -6.85 -8.28 -11.71
C LEU A 21 -7.21 -7.09 -12.61
N ASP A 22 -8.49 -6.95 -12.96
CA ASP A 22 -8.98 -5.86 -13.82
C ASP A 22 -9.33 -4.56 -13.05
N LYS A 23 -9.02 -4.47 -11.75
CA LYS A 23 -9.43 -3.32 -10.93
C LYS A 23 -8.59 -2.07 -11.20
N THR A 24 -9.32 -0.96 -11.33
CA THR A 24 -8.80 0.40 -11.28
C THR A 24 -9.53 1.16 -10.18
N PHE A 25 -8.78 1.76 -9.26
CA PHE A 25 -9.28 2.49 -8.12
C PHE A 25 -9.15 3.99 -8.38
N SER A 26 -10.26 4.72 -8.24
CA SER A 26 -10.25 6.19 -8.25
C SER A 26 -9.90 6.69 -6.84
N LEU A 27 -8.62 7.02 -6.64
CA LEU A 27 -8.07 7.44 -5.35
C LEU A 27 -7.91 8.97 -5.33
N PRO A 28 -7.61 9.57 -4.16
CA PRO A 28 -7.25 10.98 -4.13
C PRO A 28 -6.14 11.28 -5.15
N TYR A 29 -6.35 12.30 -5.97
CA TYR A 29 -5.43 12.83 -6.98
C TYR A 29 -5.19 11.96 -8.22
N ASN A 30 -5.27 10.63 -8.15
CA ASN A 30 -4.95 9.73 -9.26
C ASN A 30 -5.86 8.50 -9.34
N GLN A 31 -5.79 7.83 -10.50
CA GLN A 31 -6.26 6.45 -10.65
C GLN A 31 -5.09 5.49 -10.50
N VAL A 32 -5.31 4.41 -9.76
CA VAL A 32 -4.32 3.36 -9.52
C VAL A 32 -4.92 2.03 -9.95
N LYS A 33 -4.26 1.31 -10.84
CA LYS A 33 -4.61 -0.05 -11.26
C LYS A 33 -4.01 -1.07 -10.31
N TYR A 34 -4.59 -2.26 -10.25
CA TYR A 34 -3.99 -3.39 -9.54
C TYR A 34 -2.51 -3.60 -9.92
N ASP A 35 -2.22 -3.65 -11.22
CA ASP A 35 -0.87 -3.83 -11.75
C ASP A 35 0.12 -2.72 -11.35
N ASP A 36 -0.37 -1.55 -10.91
CA ASP A 36 0.51 -0.45 -10.49
C ASP A 36 1.17 -0.71 -9.12
N PHE A 37 0.69 -1.68 -8.34
CA PHE A 37 1.24 -2.00 -7.01
C PHE A 37 1.46 -3.49 -6.72
N ALA A 38 0.84 -4.41 -7.47
CA ALA A 38 0.85 -5.84 -7.15
C ALA A 38 2.26 -6.44 -7.01
N ASP A 39 3.22 -5.96 -7.80
CA ASP A 39 4.62 -6.43 -7.77
C ASP A 39 5.56 -5.51 -6.97
N ASN A 40 5.04 -4.43 -6.39
CA ASN A 40 5.83 -3.42 -5.69
C ASN A 40 5.78 -3.66 -4.17
N ASN A 41 6.72 -4.48 -3.68
CA ASN A 41 6.85 -4.77 -2.25
C ASN A 41 7.06 -3.49 -1.44
N PHE A 42 6.35 -3.31 -0.34
CA PHE A 42 6.44 -2.09 0.46
C PHE A 42 7.86 -1.77 0.93
N GLU A 43 8.69 -2.77 1.22
CA GLU A 43 10.08 -2.57 1.66
C GLU A 43 10.95 -1.88 0.60
N GLU A 44 10.63 -2.04 -0.68
CA GLU A 44 11.35 -1.41 -1.79
C GLU A 44 11.07 0.09 -1.90
N LEU A 45 10.01 0.58 -1.24
CA LEU A 45 9.68 2.00 -1.18
C LEU A 45 10.81 2.84 -0.58
N ALA A 46 11.64 2.28 0.31
CA ALA A 46 12.81 2.96 0.86
C ALA A 46 13.80 3.43 -0.23
N ASN A 47 13.91 2.67 -1.33
CA ASN A 47 14.76 3.04 -2.46
C ASN A 47 14.12 4.11 -3.36
N VAL A 48 12.79 4.23 -3.32
CA VAL A 48 12.02 5.12 -4.20
C VAL A 48 11.72 6.47 -3.54
N ALA A 49 11.33 6.44 -2.26
CA ALA A 49 11.03 7.64 -1.46
C ALA A 49 12.26 8.16 -0.70
N GLY A 50 13.29 7.33 -0.52
CA GLY A 50 14.40 7.59 0.38
C GLY A 50 14.11 7.11 1.81
N ALA A 51 15.18 6.79 2.54
CA ALA A 51 15.08 6.15 3.86
C ALA A 51 14.36 7.02 4.90
N GLU A 52 14.53 8.34 4.86
CA GLU A 52 13.90 9.26 5.81
C GLU A 52 12.37 9.34 5.60
N ASP A 53 11.94 9.49 4.35
CA ASP A 53 10.51 9.53 4.01
C ASP A 53 9.86 8.16 4.24
N PHE A 54 10.52 7.06 3.89
CA PHE A 54 10.04 5.72 4.20
C PHE A 54 9.84 5.51 5.71
N LYS A 55 10.84 5.88 6.52
CA LYS A 55 10.72 5.82 7.98
C LYS A 55 9.53 6.65 8.47
N SER A 56 9.38 7.87 7.97
CA SER A 56 8.25 8.74 8.33
C SER A 56 6.90 8.12 7.95
N ILE A 57 6.77 7.48 6.79
CA ILE A 57 5.55 6.75 6.38
C ILE A 57 5.25 5.64 7.38
N THR A 58 6.24 4.79 7.69
CA THR A 58 6.04 3.65 8.61
C THR A 58 5.63 4.11 10.01
N GLU A 59 6.28 5.14 10.55
CA GLU A 59 6.01 5.65 11.89
C GLU A 59 4.66 6.38 11.96
N THR A 60 4.30 7.17 10.93
CA THR A 60 3.03 7.91 10.92
C THR A 60 1.82 7.00 10.73
N ALA A 61 1.94 5.97 9.90
CA ALA A 61 0.87 4.99 9.71
C ALA A 61 0.78 3.94 10.83
N GLY A 62 1.83 3.83 11.66
CA GLY A 62 1.93 2.77 12.66
C GLY A 62 2.03 1.37 12.03
N PHE A 63 2.70 1.25 10.89
CA PHE A 63 2.90 -0.05 10.24
C PHE A 63 3.88 -0.90 11.03
N GLU A 64 3.48 -2.14 11.29
CA GLU A 64 4.29 -3.12 12.01
C GLU A 64 4.69 -4.26 11.07
N THR A 65 5.84 -4.86 11.37
CA THR A 65 6.32 -6.05 10.67
C THR A 65 5.65 -7.29 11.24
N ASP A 66 5.52 -8.34 10.42
CA ASP A 66 4.96 -9.65 10.79
C ASP A 66 5.77 -10.40 11.88
N GLY A 67 6.95 -9.90 12.25
CA GLY A 67 7.88 -10.53 13.19
C GLY A 67 8.47 -11.83 12.66
N GLY A 68 8.30 -12.12 11.37
CA GLY A 68 8.83 -13.28 10.68
C GLY A 68 10.29 -13.07 10.25
N PHE A 69 10.87 -14.10 9.63
CA PHE A 69 12.26 -14.07 9.17
C PHE A 69 12.56 -12.92 8.19
N LEU A 70 11.56 -12.54 7.38
CA LEU A 70 11.67 -11.47 6.39
C LEU A 70 11.20 -10.10 6.92
N ASN A 71 10.65 -10.03 8.14
CA ASN A 71 10.10 -8.81 8.76
C ASN A 71 9.25 -7.97 7.78
N LEU A 72 8.31 -8.63 7.11
CA LEU A 72 7.49 -7.97 6.09
C LEU A 72 6.45 -7.08 6.76
N TYR A 73 6.27 -5.86 6.26
CA TYR A 73 5.25 -4.96 6.81
C TYR A 73 3.84 -5.44 6.49
N GLN A 74 2.95 -5.27 7.47
CA GLN A 74 1.55 -5.67 7.38
C GLN A 74 0.63 -4.48 7.68
N GLY A 75 -0.55 -4.51 7.07
CA GLY A 75 -1.61 -3.54 7.31
C GLY A 75 -2.90 -4.21 7.79
N SER A 76 -4.02 -3.71 7.28
CA SER A 76 -5.35 -4.23 7.59
C SER A 76 -5.44 -5.74 7.34
N ASP A 77 -6.15 -6.44 8.21
CA ASP A 77 -6.30 -7.90 8.18
C ASP A 77 -4.98 -8.69 8.19
N ARG A 78 -3.87 -8.08 8.64
CA ARG A 78 -2.51 -8.65 8.60
C ARG A 78 -2.04 -8.99 7.18
N LEU A 79 -2.65 -8.34 6.18
CA LEU A 79 -2.24 -8.49 4.80
C LEU A 79 -0.94 -7.74 4.55
N ARG A 80 -0.13 -8.28 3.64
CA ARG A 80 1.16 -7.70 3.27
C ARG A 80 0.97 -6.32 2.64
N LEU A 81 1.89 -5.41 2.95
CA LEU A 81 1.90 -4.09 2.34
C LEU A 81 2.58 -4.07 0.98
N TYR A 82 2.03 -3.23 0.10
CA TYR A 82 2.53 -2.90 -1.23
C TYR A 82 2.41 -1.39 -1.47
N TYR A 83 3.05 -0.88 -2.52
CA TYR A 83 2.95 0.54 -2.87
C TYR A 83 2.74 0.80 -4.35
N ALA A 84 2.09 1.92 -4.66
CA ALA A 84 2.17 2.56 -5.97
C ALA A 84 2.74 3.97 -5.81
N LYS A 85 3.68 4.35 -6.69
CA LYS A 85 4.10 5.74 -6.86
C LYS A 85 3.51 6.28 -8.15
N LYS A 86 2.73 7.36 -8.06
CA LYS A 86 2.23 8.13 -9.21
C LYS A 86 2.56 9.60 -9.00
N ASP A 87 3.34 10.17 -9.91
CA ASP A 87 3.89 11.52 -9.76
C ASP A 87 4.61 11.69 -8.41
N ASN A 88 4.16 12.62 -7.59
CA ASN A 88 4.66 12.89 -6.23
C ASN A 88 3.81 12.21 -5.15
N MET A 89 2.88 11.33 -5.51
CA MET A 89 2.02 10.63 -4.56
C MET A 89 2.50 9.19 -4.36
N ILE A 90 2.53 8.75 -3.10
CA ILE A 90 2.68 7.36 -2.69
C ILE A 90 1.35 6.88 -2.15
N TYR A 91 0.87 5.76 -2.66
CA TYR A 91 -0.29 5.03 -2.17
C TYR A 91 0.20 3.73 -1.55
N VAL A 92 -0.22 3.43 -0.32
CA VAL A 92 0.13 2.17 0.36
C VAL A 92 -1.10 1.31 0.46
N PHE A 93 -0.97 0.06 0.05
CA PHE A 93 -2.06 -0.92 0.04
C PHE A 93 -1.71 -2.10 0.92
N ALA A 94 -2.70 -2.64 1.64
CA ALA A 94 -2.61 -3.98 2.19
C ALA A 94 -3.42 -4.92 1.31
N PHE A 95 -2.78 -5.95 0.78
CA PHE A 95 -3.40 -6.83 -0.22
C PHE A 95 -2.96 -8.28 -0.07
N GLY A 96 -3.90 -9.20 -0.24
CA GLY A 96 -3.61 -10.63 -0.37
C GLY A 96 -4.85 -11.51 -0.26
N GLU A 97 -4.61 -12.81 -0.30
CA GLU A 97 -5.63 -13.82 -0.02
C GLU A 97 -5.95 -13.83 1.49
N PHE A 98 -7.20 -13.53 1.84
CA PHE A 98 -7.67 -13.48 3.23
C PHE A 98 -8.30 -14.81 3.66
N GLN A 99 -8.97 -15.49 2.73
CA GLN A 99 -9.54 -16.83 2.85
C GLN A 99 -9.37 -17.54 1.51
N PRO A 100 -9.46 -18.89 1.45
CA PRO A 100 -9.34 -19.62 0.20
C PRO A 100 -10.16 -18.99 -0.94
N MET A 101 -9.48 -18.57 -2.01
CA MET A 101 -10.03 -17.90 -3.20
C MET A 101 -10.69 -16.53 -2.98
N ARG A 102 -10.48 -15.91 -1.81
CA ARG A 102 -11.05 -14.61 -1.45
C ARG A 102 -9.95 -13.62 -1.09
N TYR A 103 -9.82 -12.60 -1.91
CA TYR A 103 -8.82 -11.55 -1.84
C TYR A 103 -9.43 -10.26 -1.35
N LYS A 104 -8.63 -9.50 -0.58
CA LYS A 104 -8.99 -8.15 -0.15
C LYS A 104 -7.90 -7.16 -0.50
N ILE A 105 -8.29 -5.94 -0.85
CA ILE A 105 -7.40 -4.80 -1.02
C ILE A 105 -7.88 -3.67 -0.13
N TYR A 106 -6.99 -3.18 0.71
CA TYR A 106 -7.18 -1.98 1.51
C TYR A 106 -6.28 -0.87 1.00
N LEU A 107 -6.77 0.37 1.02
CA LEU A 107 -5.94 1.56 0.98
C LEU A 107 -5.59 1.94 2.42
N GLU A 108 -4.33 1.80 2.78
CA GLU A 108 -3.83 2.09 4.11
C GLU A 108 -3.59 3.59 4.30
N GLY A 109 -3.02 4.24 3.28
CA GLY A 109 -2.86 5.68 3.28
C GLY A 109 -2.27 6.22 1.99
N VAL A 110 -2.21 7.56 1.94
CA VAL A 110 -1.69 8.33 0.81
C VAL A 110 -0.75 9.40 1.33
N TRP A 111 0.42 9.56 0.71
CA TRP A 111 1.44 10.56 1.05
C TRP A 111 1.85 11.37 -0.18
N GLU A 112 2.00 12.67 -0.03
CA GLU A 112 2.57 13.58 -1.03
C GLU A 112 4.04 13.86 -0.67
N LEU A 113 4.96 13.52 -1.56
CA LEU A 113 6.38 13.86 -1.46
C LEU A 113 6.62 15.32 -1.89
N GLU A 114 7.55 15.99 -1.20
CA GLU A 114 8.16 17.22 -1.72
C GLU A 114 9.00 16.89 -2.97
N GLY A 115 8.80 17.69 -4.03
CA GLY A 115 9.52 17.57 -5.30
C GLY A 115 10.79 18.41 -5.34
#